data_AF-A0A835FD23-F1
#
_entry.id   AF-A0A835FD23-F1
#
_cell.length_a   1.000
_cell.length_b   1.000
_cell.length_c   1.000
_cell.angle_alpha   90.00
_cell.angle_beta   90.00
_cell.angle_gamma   90.00
#
_symmetry.space_group_name_H-M   'P 1'
#
loop_
_entity.id
_entity.type
_entity.pdbx_description
1 polymer ?
#
loop_
_entity_poly.entity_id
_entity_poly.type
_entity_poly.pdbx_seq_one_letter_code
_entity_poly.pdbx_strand_id
1 'polypeptide(L)'
;MDFESTYHRNALNSPLAVAANDGALPTDVLRDVLLRLPADELCRLRLVCRSWRSLTSDHIFAKAHSSCHLLVVGLRPGCHGMEVQFLDPFSGRTVKRIRLGQTWNGHDLSVHHCQVYISERYLADKTYVLNPTTGSFTMLPNPSMVTENENIRGVIYEYVFGRVPFTGEYKALRIHRERWYPDKTELSYYVATLGGSKDITWRLKPWPPVRVSLEYRENTVVNGVVYFLLHLDPAISDEMAAFDLATEEWSDTRLRGPLSSHNIRVKEQERVHFSLANLNGCLVSICDFYEDCSGS
;
A
#
# COMPACT_ATOMS: atom_id res chain seq x y z
N MET A 1 16.25 65.29 -45.31
CA MET A 1 14.85 65.38 -45.74
C MET A 1 14.29 63.97 -45.72
N ASP A 2 13.69 63.63 -44.58
CA ASP A 2 12.44 62.89 -44.32
C ASP A 2 11.77 62.16 -45.52
N PHE A 3 11.08 61.01 -45.39
CA PHE A 3 10.12 60.58 -44.37
C PHE A 3 9.94 59.04 -44.35
N GLU A 4 9.25 58.59 -43.29
CA GLU A 4 8.96 57.25 -42.77
C GLU A 4 8.14 56.24 -43.63
N SER A 5 8.29 54.96 -43.22
CA SER A 5 7.27 53.92 -42.92
C SER A 5 6.29 53.42 -43.99
N THR A 6 6.27 52.10 -44.24
CA THR A 6 5.11 51.25 -43.83
C THR A 6 5.46 49.75 -43.74
N TYR A 7 4.99 49.14 -42.66
CA TYR A 7 4.86 47.69 -42.40
C TYR A 7 3.95 46.99 -43.44
N HIS A 8 4.25 45.73 -43.79
CA HIS A 8 3.29 44.62 -43.66
C HIS A 8 3.94 43.23 -43.78
N ARG A 9 3.46 42.35 -42.88
CA ARG A 9 3.78 40.92 -42.69
C ARG A 9 3.46 40.07 -43.93
N ASN A 10 4.21 38.99 -44.16
CA ASN A 10 3.79 37.63 -43.78
C ASN A 10 4.76 36.55 -44.26
N ALA A 11 4.89 35.55 -43.39
CA ALA A 11 5.68 34.34 -43.49
C ALA A 11 5.24 33.41 -44.63
N LEU A 12 6.13 32.52 -45.09
CA LEU A 12 6.04 31.08 -44.77
C LEU A 12 7.07 30.22 -45.54
N ASN A 13 7.60 29.26 -44.79
CA ASN A 13 8.09 27.93 -45.19
C ASN A 13 9.60 27.72 -45.37
N SER A 14 10.25 27.54 -44.22
CA SER A 14 11.48 26.74 -44.03
C SER A 14 11.10 25.25 -43.88
N PRO A 15 11.91 24.29 -44.40
CA PRO A 15 11.57 22.87 -44.37
C PRO A 15 11.85 22.21 -43.02
N LEU A 16 11.09 21.14 -42.77
CA LEU A 16 11.14 20.21 -41.64
C LEU A 16 12.58 19.90 -41.18
N ALA A 17 12.95 20.43 -40.02
CA ALA A 17 14.07 19.91 -39.24
C ALA A 17 13.61 18.65 -38.52
N VAL A 18 14.12 17.50 -38.96
CA VAL A 18 14.12 16.27 -38.18
C VAL A 18 14.91 16.55 -36.91
N ALA A 19 14.24 16.57 -35.75
CA ALA A 19 14.89 16.75 -34.46
C ALA A 19 15.88 15.59 -34.25
N ALA A 20 17.17 15.93 -34.27
CA ALA A 20 18.22 15.04 -33.79
C ALA A 20 17.92 14.73 -32.31
N ASN A 21 17.77 13.46 -31.99
CA ASN A 21 17.65 13.01 -30.62
C ASN A 21 19.08 12.87 -30.09
N ASP A 22 19.58 13.86 -29.34
CA ASP A 22 20.98 13.97 -28.85
C ASP A 22 21.39 12.87 -27.84
N GLY A 23 20.72 11.71 -27.81
CA GLY A 23 20.96 10.66 -26.83
C GLY A 23 20.64 11.07 -25.37
N ALA A 24 20.08 12.26 -25.17
CA ALA A 24 19.69 12.76 -23.87
C ALA A 24 18.43 12.04 -23.39
N LEU A 25 18.54 11.34 -22.26
CA LEU A 25 17.39 10.76 -21.58
C LEU A 25 16.36 11.85 -21.25
N PRO A 26 15.06 11.62 -21.53
CA PRO A 26 13.99 12.51 -21.09
C PRO A 26 14.08 12.80 -19.59
N THR A 27 13.78 14.03 -19.19
CA THR A 27 13.95 14.52 -17.82
C THR A 27 13.18 13.70 -16.78
N ASP A 28 11.99 13.20 -17.14
CA ASP A 28 11.16 12.29 -16.36
C ASP A 28 11.84 10.94 -16.15
N VAL A 29 12.41 10.34 -17.19
CA VAL A 29 13.15 9.07 -17.08
C VAL A 29 14.42 9.25 -16.23
N LEU A 30 15.15 10.35 -16.44
CA LEU A 30 16.30 10.70 -15.61
C LEU A 30 15.90 10.87 -14.14
N ARG A 31 14.75 11.51 -13.87
CA ARG A 31 14.21 11.68 -12.53
C ARG A 31 13.96 10.32 -11.87
N ASP A 32 13.32 9.40 -12.57
CA ASP A 32 13.01 8.07 -12.05
C ASP A 32 14.25 7.22 -11.77
N VAL A 33 15.30 7.36 -12.59
CA VAL A 33 16.60 6.70 -12.34
C VAL A 33 17.26 7.28 -11.09
N LEU A 34 17.32 8.61 -10.97
CA LEU A 34 17.94 9.27 -9.82
C LEU A 34 17.16 9.02 -8.52
N LEU A 35 15.83 8.88 -8.59
CA LEU A 35 14.98 8.49 -7.45
C LEU A 35 15.23 7.05 -6.95
N ARG A 36 16.09 6.27 -7.61
CA ARG A 36 16.46 4.92 -7.16
C ARG A 36 17.83 4.87 -6.47
N LEU A 37 18.61 5.96 -6.54
CA LEU A 37 19.97 5.98 -6.03
C LEU A 37 20.02 6.40 -4.55
N PRO A 38 20.96 5.88 -3.76
CA PRO A 38 21.25 6.36 -2.42
C PRO A 38 21.51 7.88 -2.35
N ALA A 39 21.22 8.49 -1.20
CA ALA A 39 21.37 9.95 -1.02
C ALA A 39 22.82 10.44 -1.17
N ASP A 40 23.80 9.63 -0.78
CA ASP A 40 25.22 9.94 -0.89
C ASP A 40 25.72 9.89 -2.34
N GLU A 41 25.22 8.95 -3.15
CA GLU A 41 25.48 8.92 -4.59
C GLU A 41 24.89 10.16 -5.28
N LEU A 42 23.66 10.54 -4.93
CA LEU A 42 23.04 11.76 -5.47
C LEU A 42 23.83 13.02 -5.13
N CYS A 43 24.41 13.10 -3.93
CA CYS A 43 25.29 14.20 -3.56
C CYS A 43 26.50 14.30 -4.49
N ARG A 44 27.09 13.18 -4.90
CA ARG A 44 28.20 13.14 -5.87
C ARG A 44 27.73 13.51 -7.28
N LEU A 45 26.55 13.03 -7.67
CA LEU A 45 25.96 13.28 -8.98
C LEU A 45 25.59 14.74 -9.24
N ARG A 46 25.35 15.54 -8.18
CA ARG A 46 25.25 17.01 -8.26
C ARG A 46 26.50 17.69 -8.84
N LEU A 47 27.63 16.99 -8.93
CA LEU A 47 28.87 17.51 -9.50
C LEU A 47 29.00 17.23 -11.00
N VAL A 48 28.20 16.32 -11.57
CA VAL A 48 28.32 15.90 -12.98
C VAL A 48 27.90 17.02 -13.92
N CYS A 49 26.71 17.59 -13.75
CA CYS A 49 26.25 18.71 -14.58
C CYS A 49 25.21 19.59 -13.85
N ARG A 50 24.96 20.78 -14.42
CA ARG A 50 23.98 21.74 -13.87
C ARG A 50 22.55 21.19 -13.85
N SER A 51 22.18 20.40 -14.88
CA SER A 51 20.84 19.80 -14.98
C SER A 51 20.58 18.82 -13.82
N TRP A 52 21.51 17.89 -13.57
CA TRP A 52 21.39 16.91 -12.48
C TRP A 52 21.44 17.58 -11.11
N ARG A 53 22.28 18.61 -10.95
CA ARG A 53 22.30 19.43 -9.73
C ARG A 53 20.94 20.09 -9.48
N SER A 54 20.38 20.75 -10.49
CA SER A 54 19.07 21.41 -10.41
C SER A 54 17.98 20.40 -10.06
N LEU A 55 17.94 19.25 -10.74
CA LEU A 55 16.91 18.24 -10.56
C LEU A 55 16.98 17.58 -9.18
N THR A 56 18.16 17.23 -8.69
CA THR A 56 18.32 16.61 -7.37
C THR A 56 18.22 17.60 -6.20
N SER A 57 18.27 18.89 -6.47
CA SER A 57 18.09 19.96 -5.46
C SER A 57 16.65 20.49 -5.41
N ASP A 58 15.80 20.08 -6.36
CA ASP A 58 14.37 20.37 -6.36
C ASP A 58 13.70 19.76 -5.11
N HIS A 59 12.94 20.57 -4.38
CA HIS A 59 12.14 20.14 -3.24
C HIS A 59 11.16 19.00 -3.54
N ILE A 60 10.60 18.94 -4.75
CA ILE A 60 9.71 17.84 -5.18
C ILE A 60 10.52 16.55 -5.30
N PHE A 61 11.73 16.63 -5.88
CA PHE A 61 12.64 15.50 -5.98
C PHE A 61 13.09 15.02 -4.59
N ALA A 62 13.53 15.94 -3.73
CA ALA A 62 13.96 15.61 -2.37
C ALA A 62 12.84 14.94 -1.56
N LYS A 63 11.60 15.43 -1.68
CA LYS A 63 10.43 14.82 -1.05
C LYS A 63 10.12 13.43 -1.60
N ALA A 64 10.21 13.23 -2.92
CA ALA A 64 10.01 11.92 -3.53
C ALA A 64 11.11 10.93 -3.09
N HIS A 65 12.37 11.36 -3.12
CA HIS A 65 13.54 10.58 -2.74
C HIS A 65 13.50 10.14 -1.27
N SER A 66 13.25 11.05 -0.33
CA SER A 66 13.19 10.73 1.10
C SER A 66 12.12 9.70 1.46
N SER A 67 11.10 9.61 0.61
CA SER A 67 9.89 8.83 0.85
C SER A 67 10.03 7.40 0.28
N CYS A 68 10.90 7.19 -0.71
CA CYS A 68 11.03 5.92 -1.46
C CYS A 68 12.13 4.97 -0.97
N HIS A 69 13.05 5.40 -0.10
CA HIS A 69 14.27 4.64 0.21
C HIS A 69 14.34 3.99 1.59
N LEU A 70 13.30 4.07 2.41
CA LEU A 70 13.35 3.51 3.76
C LEU A 70 12.63 2.16 3.78
N LEU A 71 13.35 1.13 4.22
CA LEU A 71 12.74 -0.14 4.56
C LEU A 71 12.12 -0.03 5.95
N VAL A 72 10.83 -0.33 6.06
CA VAL A 72 10.07 -0.26 7.31
C VAL A 72 9.97 -1.66 7.90
N VAL A 73 10.42 -1.82 9.14
CA VAL A 73 10.32 -3.08 9.89
C VAL A 73 9.53 -2.82 11.16
N GLY A 74 8.41 -3.52 11.30
CA GLY A 74 7.71 -3.64 12.58
C GLY A 74 8.40 -4.70 13.43
N LEU A 75 8.90 -4.32 14.60
CA LEU A 75 9.38 -5.24 15.62
C LEU A 75 8.40 -5.23 16.79
N ARG A 76 8.10 -6.41 17.34
CA ARG A 76 7.29 -6.54 18.56
C ARG A 76 8.15 -6.95 19.76
N PRO A 77 8.78 -5.99 20.47
CA PRO A 77 9.56 -6.31 21.66
C PRO A 77 8.66 -6.51 22.90
N GLY A 78 8.18 -7.75 23.11
CA GLY A 78 7.62 -8.22 24.38
C GLY A 78 6.63 -7.28 25.10
N CYS A 79 6.67 -7.24 26.43
CA CYS A 79 5.77 -6.47 27.30
C CYS A 79 5.91 -4.93 27.22
N HIS A 80 6.77 -4.40 26.33
CA HIS A 80 7.10 -2.97 26.26
C HIS A 80 6.48 -2.24 25.05
N GLY A 81 5.64 -2.91 24.26
CA GLY A 81 4.94 -2.33 23.10
C GLY A 81 5.58 -2.69 21.75
N MET A 82 5.08 -2.10 20.66
CA MET A 82 5.61 -2.30 19.32
C MET A 82 6.61 -1.19 18.96
N GLU A 83 7.74 -1.55 18.36
CA GLU A 83 8.71 -0.58 17.83
C GLU A 83 8.76 -0.69 16.30
N VAL A 84 8.54 0.43 15.61
CA VAL A 84 8.72 0.53 14.16
C VAL A 84 10.10 1.11 13.89
N GLN A 85 10.91 0.37 13.15
CA GLN A 85 12.24 0.78 12.73
C GLN A 85 12.26 1.12 11.24
N PHE A 86 12.93 2.21 10.91
CA PHE A 86 13.24 2.62 9.54
C PHE A 86 14.70 2.33 9.29
N LEU A 87 14.96 1.45 8.35
CA LEU A 87 16.29 1.00 7.95
C LEU A 87 16.65 1.64 6.61
N ASP A 88 17.88 2.10 6.49
CA ASP A 88 18.49 2.35 5.19
C ASP A 88 18.80 0.98 4.56
N PRO A 89 18.19 0.61 3.43
CA PRO A 89 18.31 -0.74 2.87
C PRO A 89 19.73 -1.04 2.38
N PHE A 90 20.54 -0.02 2.08
CA PHE A 90 21.90 -0.20 1.57
C PHE A 90 22.92 -0.45 2.69
N SER A 91 22.82 0.27 3.80
CA SER A 91 23.72 0.10 4.94
C SER A 91 23.19 -0.84 6.03
N GLY A 92 21.90 -1.16 6.00
CA GLY A 92 21.20 -1.90 7.07
C GLY A 92 21.08 -1.12 8.38
N ARG A 93 21.49 0.15 8.40
CA ARG A 93 21.49 0.97 9.62
C ARG A 93 20.10 1.49 9.93
N THR A 94 19.75 1.48 11.21
CA THR A 94 18.54 2.15 11.69
C THR A 94 18.69 3.66 11.57
N VAL A 95 17.91 4.24 10.66
CA VAL A 95 17.80 5.69 10.46
C VAL A 95 16.86 6.30 11.51
N LYS A 96 15.80 5.58 11.88
CA LYS A 96 14.79 6.08 12.82
C LYS A 96 14.09 4.95 13.57
N ARG A 97 13.70 5.21 14.81
CA ARG A 97 12.86 4.32 15.63
C ARG A 97 11.66 5.07 16.17
N ILE A 98 10.52 4.43 16.15
CA ILE A 98 9.28 4.95 16.71
C ILE A 98 8.70 3.90 17.63
N ARG A 99 8.61 4.24 18.92
CA ARG A 99 8.01 3.38 19.94
C ARG A 99 6.53 3.70 20.03
N LEU A 100 5.72 2.73 19.67
CA LEU A 100 4.30 2.73 19.98
C LEU A 100 4.23 2.27 21.44
N GLY A 101 3.58 3.05 22.30
CA GLY A 101 3.54 2.79 23.75
C GLY A 101 2.99 1.40 24.12
N GLN A 102 2.74 1.17 25.42
CA GLN A 102 2.19 -0.10 25.88
C GLN A 102 0.87 -0.41 25.16
N THR A 103 0.91 -1.40 24.27
CA THR A 103 -0.21 -1.90 23.48
C THR A 103 -0.17 -3.41 23.58
N TRP A 104 -1.26 -3.99 24.10
CA TRP A 104 -1.27 -5.41 24.51
C TRP A 104 -1.67 -6.37 23.40
N ASN A 105 -1.99 -5.89 22.21
CA ASN A 105 -2.68 -6.68 21.20
C ASN A 105 -1.95 -6.65 19.86
N GLY A 106 -2.12 -7.71 19.06
CA GLY A 106 -1.47 -7.83 17.75
C GLY A 106 -1.71 -6.60 16.86
N HIS A 107 -0.68 -6.19 16.15
CA HIS A 107 -0.72 -5.04 15.24
C HIS A 107 -0.51 -5.52 13.81
N ASP A 108 -1.35 -5.02 12.90
CA ASP A 108 -1.09 -5.14 11.47
C ASP A 108 -0.43 -3.85 10.98
N LEU A 109 0.66 -4.02 10.24
CA LEU A 109 1.45 -2.93 9.68
C LEU A 109 1.35 -2.99 8.16
N SER A 110 0.86 -1.91 7.56
CA SER A 110 0.80 -1.76 6.11
C SER A 110 1.57 -0.53 5.64
N VAL A 111 2.19 -0.61 4.47
CA VAL A 111 2.99 0.48 3.90
C VAL A 111 2.49 0.79 2.50
N HIS A 112 2.04 2.02 2.27
CA HIS A 112 1.60 2.47 0.95
C HIS A 112 2.14 3.84 0.64
N HIS A 113 2.85 3.96 -0.50
CA HIS A 113 3.30 5.25 -1.07
C HIS A 113 3.85 6.19 0.01
N CYS A 114 4.73 5.64 0.85
CA CYS A 114 5.47 6.39 1.87
C CYS A 114 4.64 6.85 3.08
N GLN A 115 3.54 6.16 3.36
CA GLN A 115 2.83 6.23 4.64
C GLN A 115 2.83 4.84 5.26
N VAL A 116 3.01 4.80 6.58
CA VAL A 116 2.95 3.58 7.37
C VAL A 116 1.65 3.61 8.16
N TYR A 117 0.84 2.59 8.02
CA TYR A 117 -0.39 2.42 8.78
C TYR A 117 -0.19 1.32 9.79
N ILE A 118 -0.57 1.58 11.04
CA ILE A 118 -0.53 0.61 12.12
C ILE A 118 -1.94 0.50 12.69
N SER A 119 -2.46 -0.72 12.77
CA SER A 119 -3.79 -0.97 13.33
C SER A 119 -3.77 -2.04 14.40
N GLU A 120 -4.47 -1.78 15.51
CA GLU A 120 -4.66 -2.73 16.60
C GLU A 120 -5.77 -3.72 16.26
N ARG A 121 -5.42 -5.01 16.21
CA ARG A 121 -6.32 -6.08 15.74
C ARG A 121 -7.43 -6.47 16.74
N TYR A 122 -7.29 -6.12 18.02
CA TYR A 122 -8.19 -6.56 19.09
C TYR A 122 -8.64 -5.42 20.01
N LEU A 123 -9.96 -5.41 20.33
CA LEU A 123 -10.70 -4.66 21.37
C LEU A 123 -10.53 -3.14 21.47
N ALA A 124 -9.35 -2.59 21.21
CA ALA A 124 -9.05 -1.17 21.38
C ALA A 124 -9.26 -0.36 20.10
N ASP A 125 -9.28 -1.01 18.93
CA ASP A 125 -9.67 -0.44 17.63
C ASP A 125 -8.99 0.90 17.32
N LYS A 126 -7.68 0.95 17.57
CA LYS A 126 -6.87 2.13 17.30
C LYS A 126 -6.12 1.93 16.01
N THR A 127 -6.21 2.94 15.16
CA THR A 127 -5.45 2.99 13.91
C THR A 127 -4.62 4.27 13.89
N TYR A 128 -3.36 4.11 13.51
CA TYR A 128 -2.37 5.18 13.45
C TYR A 128 -1.82 5.31 12.04
N VAL A 129 -1.80 6.54 11.54
CA VAL A 129 -1.06 6.91 10.33
C VAL A 129 0.26 7.52 10.77
N LEU A 130 1.35 6.91 10.33
CA LEU A 130 2.70 7.34 10.58
C LEU A 130 3.31 7.86 9.29
N ASN A 131 3.74 9.12 9.34
CA ASN A 131 4.56 9.69 8.28
C ASN A 131 6.03 9.32 8.56
N PRO A 132 6.67 8.49 7.71
CA PRO A 132 8.04 8.05 7.93
C PRO A 132 9.03 9.21 7.87
N THR A 133 8.80 10.15 6.96
CA THR A 133 9.64 11.33 6.71
C THR A 133 9.68 12.26 7.93
N THR A 134 8.51 12.68 8.43
CA THR A 134 8.44 13.60 9.58
C THR A 134 8.51 12.87 10.92
N GLY A 135 8.05 11.61 10.98
CA GLY A 135 7.87 10.87 12.23
C GLY A 135 6.63 11.27 13.00
N SER A 136 5.79 12.14 12.44
CA SER A 136 4.50 12.46 13.03
C SER A 136 3.59 11.25 12.94
N PHE A 137 2.95 10.91 14.05
CA PHE A 137 1.91 9.90 14.11
C PHE A 137 0.56 10.60 14.36
N THR A 138 -0.49 10.13 13.70
CA THR A 138 -1.85 10.65 13.84
C THR A 138 -2.79 9.48 14.02
N MET A 139 -3.61 9.54 15.07
CA MET A 139 -4.66 8.54 15.30
C MET A 139 -5.85 8.85 14.40
N LEU A 140 -6.35 7.85 13.68
CA LEU A 140 -7.58 7.96 12.90
C LEU A 140 -8.80 7.87 13.82
N PRO A 141 -9.87 8.63 13.53
CA PRO A 141 -11.10 8.49 14.27
C PRO A 141 -11.70 7.11 14.01
N ASN A 142 -12.18 6.51 15.09
CA ASN A 142 -12.87 5.24 15.04
C ASN A 142 -14.35 5.48 14.63
N PRO A 143 -14.96 4.71 13.72
CA PRO A 143 -16.40 4.64 13.61
C PRO A 143 -17.00 4.42 14.99
N SER A 144 -17.99 5.22 15.37
CA SER A 144 -18.72 5.02 16.61
C SER A 144 -19.30 3.60 16.60
N MET A 145 -18.71 2.70 17.37
CA MET A 145 -19.24 1.35 17.53
C MET A 145 -20.22 1.34 18.69
N VAL A 146 -21.46 1.00 18.35
CA VAL A 146 -22.42 0.47 19.31
C VAL A 146 -22.01 -0.97 19.54
N THR A 147 -21.62 -1.33 20.76
CA THR A 147 -22.01 -2.60 21.39
C THR A 147 -21.51 -2.63 22.83
N GLU A 148 -22.32 -2.09 23.73
CA GLU A 148 -22.41 -2.56 25.12
C GLU A 148 -23.22 -3.88 25.16
N ASN A 149 -22.84 -4.88 24.35
CA ASN A 149 -23.58 -6.13 24.26
C ASN A 149 -22.76 -7.25 24.91
N GLU A 150 -23.23 -7.73 26.06
CA GLU A 150 -22.54 -8.73 26.90
C GLU A 150 -22.34 -10.10 26.22
N ASN A 151 -22.95 -10.33 25.05
CA ASN A 151 -22.94 -11.60 24.31
C ASN A 151 -21.82 -11.75 23.27
N ILE A 152 -20.98 -10.73 23.07
CA ILE A 152 -19.88 -10.76 22.08
C ILE A 152 -18.64 -11.39 22.72
N ARG A 153 -18.15 -12.51 22.15
CA ARG A 153 -16.96 -13.23 22.65
C ARG A 153 -15.64 -12.61 22.20
N GLY A 154 -15.66 -11.89 21.08
CA GLY A 154 -14.48 -11.24 20.54
C GLY A 154 -14.79 -10.44 19.29
N VAL A 155 -14.08 -9.32 19.15
CA VAL A 155 -14.14 -8.46 17.98
C VAL A 155 -12.74 -8.36 17.38
N ILE A 156 -12.65 -8.61 16.08
CA ILE A 156 -11.43 -8.49 15.30
C ILE A 156 -11.64 -7.40 14.25
N TYR A 157 -10.65 -6.53 14.12
CA TYR A 157 -10.62 -5.51 13.08
C TYR A 157 -9.47 -5.78 12.14
N GLU A 158 -9.74 -5.67 10.85
CA GLU A 158 -8.73 -5.71 9.81
C GLU A 158 -8.80 -4.44 9.00
N TYR A 159 -7.63 -3.92 8.65
CA TYR A 159 -7.50 -2.67 7.93
C TYR A 159 -6.63 -2.87 6.70
N VAL A 160 -7.17 -2.48 5.55
CA VAL A 160 -6.46 -2.48 4.29
C VAL A 160 -6.42 -1.06 3.77
N PHE A 161 -5.22 -0.56 3.51
CA PHE A 161 -5.00 0.81 3.06
C PHE A 161 -4.62 0.82 1.59
N GLY A 162 -5.00 1.85 0.85
CA GLY A 162 -4.66 1.93 -0.56
C GLY A 162 -4.76 3.33 -1.10
N ARG A 163 -4.01 3.57 -2.17
CA ARG A 163 -4.07 4.83 -2.91
C ARG A 163 -4.85 4.62 -4.20
N VAL A 164 -5.80 5.49 -4.47
CA VAL A 164 -6.52 5.54 -5.74
C VAL A 164 -5.61 6.19 -6.80
N PRO A 165 -5.21 5.48 -7.87
CA PRO A 165 -4.18 5.98 -8.79
C PRO A 165 -4.53 7.31 -9.46
N PHE A 166 -5.79 7.48 -9.89
CA PHE A 166 -6.24 8.64 -10.66
C PHE A 166 -6.42 9.90 -9.80
N THR A 167 -7.08 9.78 -8.65
CA THR A 167 -7.32 10.92 -7.75
C THR A 167 -6.14 11.19 -6.81
N GLY A 168 -5.30 10.17 -6.58
CA GLY A 168 -4.22 10.21 -5.61
C GLY A 168 -4.67 10.14 -4.16
N GLU A 169 -5.97 10.04 -3.91
CA GLU A 169 -6.55 9.93 -2.57
C GLU A 169 -6.15 8.60 -1.91
N TYR A 170 -5.94 8.65 -0.61
CA TYR A 170 -5.77 7.45 0.20
C TYR A 170 -7.11 7.02 0.75
N LYS A 171 -7.38 5.72 0.75
CA LYS A 171 -8.57 5.13 1.36
C LYS A 171 -8.18 4.01 2.29
N ALA A 172 -8.97 3.84 3.34
CA ALA A 172 -8.92 2.69 4.24
C ALA A 172 -10.20 1.88 4.05
N LEU A 173 -10.04 0.60 3.74
CA LEU A 173 -11.08 -0.41 3.87
C LEU A 173 -10.89 -1.08 5.23
N ARG A 174 -11.89 -0.94 6.09
CA ARG A 174 -11.97 -1.60 7.38
C ARG A 174 -12.95 -2.76 7.31
N ILE A 175 -12.53 -3.90 7.85
CA ILE A 175 -13.36 -5.09 8.00
C ILE A 175 -13.53 -5.35 9.48
N HIS A 176 -14.78 -5.35 9.90
CA HIS A 176 -15.19 -5.61 11.27
C HIS A 176 -15.72 -7.03 11.35
N ARG A 177 -15.10 -7.87 12.20
CA ARG A 177 -15.55 -9.24 12.46
C ARG A 177 -16.04 -9.37 13.90
N GLU A 178 -17.34 -9.54 14.07
CA GLU A 178 -17.95 -9.88 15.35
C GLU A 178 -18.12 -11.38 15.48
N ARG A 179 -17.59 -11.96 16.56
CA ARG A 179 -17.80 -13.36 16.90
C ARG A 179 -18.79 -13.49 18.06
N TRP A 180 -19.96 -14.02 17.75
CA TRP A 180 -20.99 -14.40 18.72
C TRP A 180 -20.76 -15.85 19.19
N TYR A 181 -21.62 -16.37 20.08
CA TYR A 181 -21.65 -17.81 20.44
C TYR A 181 -21.45 -18.72 19.21
N PRO A 182 -20.84 -19.91 19.36
CA PRO A 182 -19.75 -20.45 18.51
C PRO A 182 -19.96 -20.49 16.99
N ASP A 183 -21.18 -20.30 16.51
CA ASP A 183 -21.60 -20.52 15.12
C ASP A 183 -22.02 -19.24 14.38
N LYS A 184 -22.04 -18.07 15.04
CA LYS A 184 -22.41 -16.80 14.40
C LYS A 184 -21.22 -15.84 14.32
N THR A 185 -20.82 -15.53 13.08
CA THR A 185 -19.85 -14.48 12.77
C THR A 185 -20.51 -13.47 11.83
N GLU A 186 -20.45 -12.19 12.17
CA GLU A 186 -20.93 -11.08 11.35
C GLU A 186 -19.75 -10.26 10.83
N LEU A 187 -19.78 -9.87 9.55
CA LEU A 187 -18.73 -9.09 8.90
C LEU A 187 -19.27 -7.75 8.38
N SER A 188 -18.72 -6.64 8.82
CA SER A 188 -19.11 -5.31 8.32
C SER A 188 -17.95 -4.63 7.64
N TYR A 189 -18.21 -4.02 6.48
CA TYR A 189 -17.19 -3.40 5.64
C TYR A 189 -17.38 -1.88 5.63
N TYR A 190 -16.34 -1.12 5.95
CA TYR A 190 -16.38 0.33 5.96
C TYR A 190 -15.25 0.92 5.14
N VAL A 191 -15.54 1.98 4.39
CA VAL A 191 -14.53 2.74 3.65
C VAL A 191 -14.45 4.16 4.16
N ALA A 192 -13.23 4.67 4.34
CA ALA A 192 -12.96 6.06 4.62
C ALA A 192 -11.90 6.61 3.67
N THR A 193 -12.04 7.89 3.31
CA THR A 193 -11.01 8.63 2.57
C THR A 193 -10.12 9.35 3.56
N LEU A 194 -8.81 9.22 3.40
CA LEU A 194 -7.77 9.73 4.30
C LEU A 194 -7.05 10.94 3.67
N GLY A 195 -6.59 11.86 4.51
CA GLY A 195 -5.68 12.95 4.09
C GLY A 195 -6.34 14.20 3.49
N GLY A 196 -7.64 14.43 3.73
CA GLY A 196 -8.33 15.68 3.40
C GLY A 196 -8.36 16.68 4.57
N SER A 197 -8.74 17.93 4.30
CA SER A 197 -9.00 18.97 5.33
C SER A 197 -10.30 18.76 6.10
N LYS A 198 -11.09 17.76 5.70
CA LYS A 198 -12.36 17.39 6.33
C LYS A 198 -12.14 16.26 7.33
N ASP A 199 -13.03 16.19 8.31
CA ASP A 199 -13.10 15.06 9.24
C ASP A 199 -13.27 13.74 8.48
N ILE A 200 -12.56 12.72 8.95
CA ILE A 200 -12.58 11.39 8.36
C ILE A 200 -13.92 10.74 8.70
N THR A 201 -14.68 10.39 7.66
CA THR A 201 -15.99 9.77 7.77
C THR A 201 -15.97 8.37 7.18
N TRP A 202 -16.44 7.41 7.98
CA TRP A 202 -16.54 6.01 7.58
C TRP A 202 -17.91 5.74 6.95
N ARG A 203 -17.91 5.04 5.81
CA ARG A 203 -19.12 4.68 5.04
C ARG A 203 -19.29 3.17 5.01
N LEU A 204 -20.44 2.67 5.44
CA LEU A 204 -20.79 1.24 5.35
C LEU A 204 -20.87 0.79 3.89
N LYS A 205 -20.42 -0.44 3.60
CA LYS A 205 -20.42 -1.04 2.27
C LYS A 205 -21.15 -2.38 2.23
N PRO A 206 -21.68 -2.76 1.05
CA PRO A 206 -22.27 -4.08 0.85
C PRO A 206 -21.27 -5.21 1.11
N TRP A 207 -21.82 -6.39 1.35
CA TRP A 207 -21.08 -7.63 1.51
C TRP A 207 -20.42 -8.04 0.18
N PRO A 208 -19.25 -8.68 0.21
CA PRO A 208 -18.68 -9.28 -0.98
C PRO A 208 -19.60 -10.39 -1.51
N PRO A 209 -19.58 -10.66 -2.82
CA PRO A 209 -20.36 -11.76 -3.42
C PRO A 209 -19.91 -13.14 -2.91
N VAL A 210 -18.72 -13.22 -2.30
CA VAL A 210 -18.14 -14.45 -1.73
C VAL A 210 -17.43 -14.11 -0.43
N ARG A 211 -17.41 -15.03 0.53
CA ARG A 211 -16.64 -14.85 1.76
C ARG A 211 -15.15 -14.76 1.45
N VAL A 212 -14.56 -13.64 1.85
CA VAL A 212 -13.13 -13.39 1.78
C VAL A 212 -12.46 -13.88 3.05
N SER A 213 -11.20 -14.29 2.93
CA SER A 213 -10.38 -14.60 4.08
C SER A 213 -9.86 -13.33 4.74
N LEU A 214 -9.71 -13.42 6.06
CA LEU A 214 -9.25 -12.34 6.96
C LEU A 214 -7.98 -12.78 7.70
N GLU A 215 -7.29 -13.78 7.15
CA GLU A 215 -6.04 -14.28 7.68
C GLU A 215 -4.87 -13.39 7.23
N TYR A 216 -3.80 -13.45 8.03
CA TYR A 216 -2.66 -12.58 7.85
C TYR A 216 -1.96 -12.88 6.50
N ARG A 217 -1.68 -11.83 5.72
CA ARG A 217 -1.08 -11.89 4.35
C ARG A 217 -1.98 -12.44 3.24
N GLU A 218 -3.27 -12.63 3.49
CA GLU A 218 -4.19 -13.14 2.48
C GLU A 218 -4.91 -12.03 1.68
N ASN A 219 -4.50 -10.77 1.89
CA ASN A 219 -4.93 -9.64 1.10
C ASN A 219 -3.76 -8.72 0.73
N THR A 220 -3.94 -7.98 -0.35
CA THR A 220 -2.99 -6.95 -0.78
C THR A 220 -3.67 -5.90 -1.65
N VAL A 221 -3.03 -4.74 -1.82
CA VAL A 221 -3.54 -3.67 -2.68
C VAL A 221 -2.64 -3.46 -3.87
N VAL A 222 -3.20 -3.55 -5.07
CA VAL A 222 -2.50 -3.32 -6.33
C VAL A 222 -3.29 -2.31 -7.17
N ASN A 223 -2.64 -1.20 -7.53
CA ASN A 223 -3.22 -0.16 -8.39
C ASN A 223 -4.62 0.33 -7.97
N GLY A 224 -4.84 0.48 -6.66
CA GLY A 224 -6.12 0.96 -6.11
C GLY A 224 -7.20 -0.10 -5.97
N VAL A 225 -6.89 -1.37 -6.25
CA VAL A 225 -7.79 -2.49 -6.04
C VAL A 225 -7.26 -3.34 -4.90
N VAL A 226 -8.12 -3.68 -3.93
CA VAL A 226 -7.83 -4.61 -2.86
C VAL A 226 -8.18 -6.02 -3.33
N TYR A 227 -7.24 -6.94 -3.24
CA TYR A 227 -7.43 -8.35 -3.56
C TYR A 227 -7.43 -9.15 -2.28
N PHE A 228 -8.37 -10.08 -2.17
CA PHE A 228 -8.50 -11.01 -1.05
C PHE A 228 -8.52 -12.44 -1.56
N LEU A 229 -7.82 -13.35 -0.91
CA LEU A 229 -8.08 -14.78 -1.08
C LEU A 229 -9.47 -15.12 -0.54
N LEU A 230 -10.09 -16.12 -1.15
CA LEU A 230 -11.40 -16.59 -0.70
C LEU A 230 -11.25 -17.52 0.50
N HIS A 231 -12.15 -17.38 1.48
CA HIS A 231 -12.24 -18.32 2.59
C HIS A 231 -13.06 -19.54 2.14
N LEU A 232 -12.38 -20.53 1.57
CA LEU A 232 -12.97 -21.77 1.08
C LEU A 232 -12.55 -22.94 2.00
N ASP A 233 -13.52 -23.62 2.60
CA ASP A 233 -13.32 -24.81 3.44
C ASP A 233 -13.60 -26.08 2.61
N PRO A 234 -12.76 -27.14 2.60
CA PRO A 234 -11.33 -27.25 2.89
C PRO A 234 -10.48 -27.27 1.59
N ALA A 235 -11.00 -26.72 0.49
CA ALA A 235 -10.29 -26.73 -0.79
C ALA A 235 -9.22 -25.65 -0.83
N ILE A 236 -7.96 -26.08 -0.93
CA ILE A 236 -6.80 -25.23 -1.22
C ILE A 236 -7.07 -24.51 -2.55
N SER A 237 -7.41 -23.22 -2.47
CA SER A 237 -7.81 -22.41 -3.63
C SER A 237 -7.09 -21.07 -3.60
N ASP A 238 -6.56 -20.70 -4.75
CA ASP A 238 -5.99 -19.38 -5.03
C ASP A 238 -7.00 -18.47 -5.75
N GLU A 239 -8.30 -18.77 -5.65
CA GLU A 239 -9.35 -17.86 -6.08
C GLU A 239 -9.35 -16.59 -5.21
N MET A 240 -9.68 -15.47 -5.85
CA MET A 240 -9.63 -14.15 -5.24
C MET A 240 -10.89 -13.34 -5.52
N ALA A 241 -11.27 -12.52 -4.55
CA ALA A 241 -12.21 -11.41 -4.72
C ALA A 241 -11.45 -10.08 -4.84
N ALA A 242 -12.06 -9.11 -5.50
CA ALA A 242 -11.50 -7.77 -5.67
C ALA A 242 -12.48 -6.71 -5.16
N PHE A 243 -11.96 -5.67 -4.51
CA PHE A 243 -12.68 -4.47 -4.10
C PHE A 243 -11.99 -3.24 -4.69
N ASP A 244 -12.69 -2.49 -5.53
CA ASP A 244 -12.16 -1.28 -6.16
C ASP A 244 -12.29 -0.10 -5.20
N LEU A 245 -11.16 0.52 -4.83
CA LEU A 245 -11.18 1.66 -3.91
C LEU A 245 -11.70 2.94 -4.58
N ALA A 246 -11.57 3.10 -5.90
CA ALA A 246 -12.05 4.27 -6.60
C ALA A 246 -13.59 4.30 -6.59
N THR A 247 -14.23 3.20 -7.00
CA THR A 247 -15.69 3.07 -7.05
C THR A 247 -16.29 2.69 -5.68
N GLU A 248 -15.48 2.13 -4.78
CA GLU A 248 -15.91 1.57 -3.49
C GLU A 248 -16.90 0.41 -3.64
N GLU A 249 -16.68 -0.44 -4.65
CA GLU A 249 -17.53 -1.57 -5.01
C GLU A 249 -16.74 -2.88 -5.10
N TRP A 250 -17.41 -3.98 -4.79
CA TRP A 250 -16.89 -5.32 -5.03
C TRP A 250 -16.97 -5.68 -6.50
N SER A 251 -15.98 -6.41 -7.00
CA SER A 251 -16.08 -7.02 -8.33
C SER A 251 -17.05 -8.21 -8.29
N ASP A 252 -17.93 -8.29 -9.28
CA ASP A 252 -18.83 -9.44 -9.47
C ASP A 252 -18.10 -10.70 -9.95
N THR A 253 -16.89 -10.56 -10.48
CA THR A 253 -16.13 -11.66 -11.07
C THR A 253 -15.07 -12.17 -10.10
N ARG A 254 -15.04 -13.49 -9.90
CA ARG A 254 -13.96 -14.16 -9.17
C ARG A 254 -12.73 -14.26 -10.06
N LEU A 255 -11.59 -13.90 -9.52
CA LEU A 255 -10.30 -14.10 -10.18
C LEU A 255 -9.78 -15.48 -9.78
N ARG A 256 -9.19 -16.20 -10.74
CA ARG A 256 -8.57 -17.50 -10.50
C ARG A 256 -7.06 -17.33 -10.52
N GLY A 257 -6.38 -17.80 -9.48
CA GLY A 257 -4.94 -17.90 -9.51
C GLY A 257 -4.44 -19.04 -10.40
N PRO A 258 -3.11 -19.22 -10.50
CA PRO A 258 -2.48 -20.26 -11.30
C PRO A 258 -2.99 -21.68 -11.05
N LEU A 259 -3.20 -22.09 -9.80
CA LEU A 259 -3.62 -23.45 -9.45
C LEU A 259 -5.06 -23.71 -9.86
N SER A 260 -5.98 -22.78 -9.55
CA SER A 260 -7.39 -22.89 -9.94
C SER A 260 -7.59 -22.78 -11.45
N SER A 261 -6.69 -22.08 -12.14
CA SER A 261 -6.73 -21.96 -13.61
C SER A 261 -6.21 -23.22 -14.31
N HIS A 262 -5.21 -23.90 -13.74
CA HIS A 262 -4.60 -25.11 -14.30
C HIS A 262 -5.14 -26.42 -13.70
N ASN A 263 -6.14 -26.34 -12.81
CA ASN A 263 -6.71 -27.47 -12.07
C ASN A 263 -5.65 -28.32 -11.35
N ILE A 264 -4.60 -27.69 -10.83
CA ILE A 264 -3.52 -28.38 -10.13
C ILE A 264 -4.05 -28.80 -8.76
N ARG A 265 -4.05 -30.11 -8.49
CA ARG A 265 -4.45 -30.65 -7.19
C ARG A 265 -3.23 -30.77 -6.29
N VAL A 266 -3.29 -30.12 -5.13
CA VAL A 266 -2.35 -30.33 -4.04
C VAL A 266 -2.67 -31.68 -3.39
N LYS A 267 -1.64 -32.46 -3.03
CA LYS A 267 -1.85 -33.75 -2.35
C LYS A 267 -2.41 -33.50 -0.95
N GLU A 268 -3.32 -34.35 -0.48
CA GLU A 268 -3.99 -34.21 0.83
C GLU A 268 -3.02 -34.12 2.04
N GLN A 269 -1.77 -34.55 1.87
CA GLN A 269 -0.72 -34.55 2.89
C GLN A 269 0.15 -33.29 2.88
N GLU A 270 0.04 -32.44 1.85
CA GLU A 270 0.82 -31.20 1.75
C GLU A 270 -0.01 -30.05 2.31
N ARG A 271 0.45 -29.46 3.43
CA ARG A 271 -0.11 -28.19 3.91
C ARG A 271 0.38 -27.08 3.00
N VAL A 272 -0.55 -26.42 2.32
CA VAL A 272 -0.27 -25.27 1.47
C VAL A 272 -0.91 -24.03 2.07
N HIS A 273 -0.12 -22.96 2.14
CA HIS A 273 -0.60 -21.65 2.55
C HIS A 273 -0.38 -20.65 1.41
N PHE A 274 -1.42 -19.89 1.07
CA PHE A 274 -1.29 -18.81 0.11
C PHE A 274 -1.13 -17.47 0.80
N SER A 275 -0.28 -16.62 0.23
CA SER A 275 -0.27 -15.20 0.57
C SER A 275 -0.27 -14.35 -0.68
N LEU A 276 -0.76 -13.13 -0.54
CA LEU A 276 -0.79 -12.14 -1.61
C LEU A 276 0.24 -11.04 -1.33
N ALA A 277 0.90 -10.58 -2.39
CA ALA A 277 1.84 -9.48 -2.33
C ALA A 277 1.69 -8.56 -3.55
N ASN A 278 1.99 -7.29 -3.34
CA ASN A 278 2.19 -6.32 -4.41
C ASN A 278 3.69 -6.24 -4.72
N LEU A 279 4.06 -6.57 -5.95
CA LEU A 279 5.41 -6.41 -6.47
C LEU A 279 5.40 -5.40 -7.62
N ASN A 280 5.82 -4.16 -7.36
CA ASN A 280 5.90 -3.09 -8.36
C ASN A 280 4.61 -2.90 -9.18
N GLY A 281 3.44 -2.96 -8.53
CA GLY A 281 2.15 -2.80 -9.20
C GLY A 281 1.64 -4.08 -9.87
N CYS A 282 2.30 -5.22 -9.66
CA CYS A 282 1.82 -6.54 -10.04
C CYS A 282 1.26 -7.28 -8.83
N LEU A 283 0.13 -7.97 -9.02
CA LEU A 283 -0.42 -8.90 -8.04
C LEU A 283 0.36 -10.21 -8.11
N VAL A 284 0.88 -10.66 -6.97
CA VAL A 284 1.62 -11.91 -6.83
C VAL A 284 0.92 -12.78 -5.80
N SER A 285 0.67 -14.03 -6.16
CA SER A 285 0.29 -15.09 -5.21
C SER A 285 1.53 -15.92 -4.89
N ILE A 286 1.78 -16.12 -3.59
CA ILE A 286 2.88 -16.89 -3.04
C ILE A 286 2.27 -18.16 -2.44
N CYS A 287 2.83 -19.31 -2.80
CA CYS A 287 2.38 -20.62 -2.36
C CYS A 287 3.49 -21.26 -1.52
N ASP A 288 3.27 -21.36 -0.22
CA ASP A 288 4.21 -21.98 0.71
C ASP A 288 3.82 -23.46 0.92
N PHE A 289 4.77 -24.36 0.66
CA PHE A 289 4.60 -25.79 0.92
C PHE A 289 5.26 -26.15 2.25
N TYR A 290 4.50 -26.74 3.15
CA TYR A 290 5.02 -27.32 4.38
C TYR A 290 5.06 -28.84 4.25
N GLU A 291 6.27 -29.40 4.34
CA GLU A 291 6.43 -30.83 4.60
C GLU A 291 6.30 -31.06 6.10
N ASP A 292 5.39 -31.94 6.51
CA ASP A 292 5.33 -32.39 7.89
C ASP A 292 6.61 -33.19 8.18
N CYS A 293 7.58 -32.58 8.88
CA CYS A 293 8.76 -33.26 9.42
C CYS A 293 8.40 -34.22 10.58
N SER A 294 7.35 -35.03 10.44
CA SER A 294 6.95 -36.06 11.41
C SER A 294 7.46 -37.45 11.00
N GLY A 295 8.76 -37.53 10.70
CA GLY A 295 9.43 -38.77 10.32
C GLY A 295 10.92 -38.76 10.66
N SER A 296 11.25 -38.79 11.95
CA SER A 296 12.53 -39.31 12.45
C SER A 296 12.36 -39.88 13.85
#